data_AF-A0A6J5DK30-F1
#
_entry.id   AF-A0A6J5DK30-F1
#
_cell.length_a   1.000
_cell.length_b   1.000
_cell.length_c   1.000
_cell.angle_alpha   90.00
_cell.angle_beta   90.00
_cell.angle_gamma   90.00
#
_symmetry.space_group_name_H-M   'P 1'
#
loop_
_entity.id
_entity.type
_entity.pdbx_description
1 polymer ?
#
loop_
_entity_poly.entity_id
_entity_poly.type
_entity_poly.pdbx_seq_one_letter_code
_entity_poly.pdbx_strand_id
1 'polypeptide(L)'
;MFRQFARGFVVARLFKFAAMFDRRSLSFVRRVASWNLLYSAGLTALVGGIVVLYGCAYEASAQVHLLQGSGRAALDAYLAQVSAHQLSFGAFLVESVTGRCYAISAAVQGLGFWMVFGIAPVVASLVLLARFEVRMTQRSVAKAVRA
;
A
#
# COMPACT_ATOMS: atom_id res chain seq x y z
N MET A 1 -18.66 42.59 -28.81
CA MET A 1 -19.01 41.24 -29.33
C MET A 1 -17.91 40.19 -29.15
N PHE A 2 -16.63 40.47 -29.44
CA PHE A 2 -15.53 39.48 -29.37
C PHE A 2 -15.32 38.79 -28.00
N ARG A 3 -15.57 39.50 -26.88
CA ARG A 3 -15.41 38.95 -25.51
C ARG A 3 -16.44 37.89 -25.11
N GLN A 4 -17.66 37.91 -25.68
CA GLN A 4 -18.68 36.89 -25.41
C GLN A 4 -18.39 35.58 -26.16
N PHE A 5 -17.86 35.68 -27.38
CA PHE A 5 -17.48 34.52 -28.19
C PHE A 5 -16.27 33.77 -27.60
N ALA A 6 -15.27 34.50 -27.09
CA ALA A 6 -14.11 33.92 -26.42
C ALA A 6 -14.47 33.16 -25.13
N ARG A 7 -15.44 33.66 -24.35
CA ARG A 7 -15.94 32.97 -23.15
C ARG A 7 -16.68 31.67 -23.51
N GLY A 8 -17.51 31.66 -24.55
CA GLY A 8 -18.20 30.45 -25.01
C GLY A 8 -17.22 29.36 -25.47
N PHE A 9 -16.14 29.74 -26.16
CA PHE A 9 -15.13 28.79 -26.64
C PHE A 9 -14.29 28.18 -25.50
N VAL A 10 -13.94 28.96 -24.48
CA VAL A 10 -13.22 28.48 -23.28
C VAL A 10 -14.10 27.55 -22.46
N VAL A 11 -15.37 27.89 -22.26
CA VAL A 11 -16.33 27.03 -21.54
C VAL A 11 -16.57 25.72 -22.29
N ALA A 12 -16.74 25.75 -23.61
CA ALA A 12 -16.90 24.54 -24.42
C ALA A 12 -15.66 23.62 -24.38
N ARG A 13 -14.45 24.20 -24.36
CA ARG A 13 -13.21 23.43 -24.18
C ARG A 13 -13.09 22.80 -22.79
N LEU A 14 -13.45 23.53 -21.74
CA LEU A 14 -13.46 23.01 -20.37
C LEU A 14 -14.48 21.88 -20.20
N PHE A 15 -15.69 22.01 -20.77
CA PHE A 15 -16.69 20.95 -20.78
C PHE A 15 -16.21 19.70 -21.53
N LYS A 16 -15.59 19.86 -22.71
CA LYS A 16 -15.01 18.73 -23.45
C LYS A 16 -13.87 18.06 -22.68
N PHE A 17 -13.03 18.84 -22.00
CA PHE A 17 -11.95 18.31 -21.18
C PHE A 17 -12.48 17.56 -19.96
N ALA A 18 -13.45 18.12 -19.24
CA ALA A 18 -14.11 17.47 -18.12
C ALA A 18 -14.79 16.16 -18.55
N ALA A 19 -15.52 16.16 -19.66
CA ALA A 19 -16.15 14.96 -20.21
C ALA A 19 -15.13 13.89 -20.67
N MET A 20 -13.98 14.31 -21.21
CA MET A 20 -12.91 13.39 -21.61
C MET A 20 -12.20 12.80 -20.38
N PHE A 21 -11.96 13.61 -19.35
CA PHE A 21 -11.40 13.18 -18.08
C PHE A 21 -12.32 12.18 -17.39
N ASP A 22 -13.62 12.45 -17.37
CA ASP A 22 -14.65 11.58 -16.78
C ASP A 22 -14.76 10.23 -17.51
N ARG A 23 -14.71 10.23 -18.85
CA ARG A 23 -14.64 8.97 -19.61
C ARG A 23 -13.37 8.17 -19.30
N ARG A 24 -12.23 8.84 -19.15
CA ARG A 24 -10.95 8.19 -18.87
C ARG A 24 -10.90 7.64 -17.44
N SER A 25 -11.39 8.38 -16.46
CA SER A 25 -11.49 7.94 -15.07
C SER A 25 -12.44 6.73 -14.93
N LEU A 26 -13.61 6.75 -15.58
CA LEU A 26 -14.55 5.64 -15.58
C LEU A 26 -13.94 4.38 -16.22
N SER A 27 -13.19 4.54 -17.33
CA SER A 27 -12.47 3.41 -17.95
C SER A 27 -11.40 2.82 -17.02
N PHE A 28 -10.72 3.68 -16.26
CA PHE A 28 -9.72 3.28 -15.29
C PHE A 28 -10.34 2.54 -14.09
N VAL A 29 -11.41 3.10 -13.50
CA VAL A 29 -12.16 2.47 -12.39
C VAL A 29 -12.69 1.10 -12.79
N ARG A 30 -13.24 0.96 -14.00
CA ARG A 30 -13.70 -0.35 -14.52
C ARG A 30 -12.55 -1.36 -14.62
N ARG A 31 -11.36 -0.93 -15.04
CA ARG A 31 -10.17 -1.77 -15.13
C ARG A 31 -9.66 -2.21 -13.75
N VAL A 32 -9.68 -1.31 -12.77
CA VAL A 32 -9.31 -1.64 -11.38
C VAL A 32 -10.35 -2.59 -10.76
N ALA A 33 -11.64 -2.35 -11.03
CA ALA A 33 -12.72 -3.21 -10.53
C ALA A 33 -12.63 -4.66 -11.07
N SER A 34 -12.09 -4.84 -12.28
CA SER A 34 -11.91 -6.16 -12.89
C SER A 34 -10.69 -6.93 -12.34
N TRP A 35 -9.85 -6.32 -11.51
CA TRP A 35 -8.73 -7.03 -10.89
C TRP A 35 -9.24 -8.11 -9.94
N ASN A 36 -8.54 -9.25 -9.92
CA ASN A 36 -8.81 -10.30 -8.96
C ASN A 36 -8.26 -9.87 -7.59
N LEU A 37 -9.17 -9.64 -6.64
CA LEU A 37 -8.87 -9.17 -5.28
C LEU A 37 -7.90 -10.11 -4.54
N LEU A 38 -8.13 -11.42 -4.65
CA LEU A 38 -7.26 -12.41 -4.02
C LEU A 38 -5.86 -12.36 -4.61
N TYR A 39 -5.75 -12.18 -5.92
CA TYR A 39 -4.47 -12.10 -6.58
C TYR A 39 -3.74 -10.79 -6.23
N SER A 40 -4.39 -9.63 -6.34
CA SER A 40 -3.73 -8.34 -6.13
C SER A 40 -3.34 -8.11 -4.67
N ALA A 41 -4.27 -8.27 -3.74
CA ALA A 41 -4.00 -8.08 -2.31
C ALA A 41 -3.22 -9.26 -1.73
N GLY A 42 -3.58 -10.49 -2.11
CA GLY A 42 -2.93 -11.70 -1.60
C GLY A 42 -1.48 -11.84 -2.08
N LEU A 43 -1.17 -11.54 -3.34
CA LEU A 43 0.22 -11.53 -3.81
C LEU A 43 1.06 -10.48 -3.08
N THR A 44 0.50 -9.29 -2.87
CA THR A 44 1.18 -8.21 -2.12
C THR A 44 1.48 -8.64 -0.69
N ALA A 45 0.49 -9.24 0.01
CA ALA A 45 0.68 -9.76 1.35
C ALA A 45 1.68 -10.93 1.38
N LEU A 46 1.66 -11.82 0.39
CA LEU A 46 2.58 -12.95 0.30
C LEU A 46 4.03 -12.49 0.12
N VAL A 47 4.27 -11.52 -0.77
CA VAL A 47 5.60 -10.91 -0.92
C VAL A 47 6.04 -10.26 0.40
N GLY A 48 5.14 -9.52 1.05
CA GLY A 48 5.41 -8.96 2.38
C GLY A 48 5.81 -10.01 3.41
N GLY A 49 5.06 -11.12 3.46
CA GLY A 49 5.35 -12.24 4.36
C GLY A 49 6.72 -12.87 4.10
N ILE A 50 7.10 -13.07 2.83
CA ILE A 50 8.44 -13.58 2.46
C ILE A 50 9.53 -12.63 2.95
N VAL A 51 9.35 -11.32 2.80
CA VAL A 51 10.31 -10.31 3.27
C VAL A 51 10.44 -10.35 4.80
N VAL A 52 9.34 -10.50 5.54
CA VAL A 52 9.38 -10.66 7.01
C VAL A 52 10.18 -11.91 7.38
N LEU A 53 9.88 -13.06 6.77
CA LEU A 53 10.59 -14.31 7.05
C LEU A 53 12.09 -14.21 6.75
N TYR A 54 12.46 -13.56 5.65
CA TYR A 54 13.84 -13.28 5.32
C TYR A 54 14.52 -12.41 6.40
N GLY A 55 13.86 -11.36 6.86
CA GLY A 55 14.36 -10.51 7.95
C GLY A 55 14.55 -11.27 9.27
N CYS A 56 13.66 -12.23 9.58
CA CYS A 56 13.82 -13.13 10.74
C CYS A 56 15.00 -14.10 10.57
N ALA A 57 15.18 -14.66 9.37
CA ALA A 57 16.29 -15.57 9.09
C ALA A 57 17.64 -14.85 9.15
N TYR A 58 17.72 -13.63 8.61
CA TYR A 58 18.91 -12.79 8.68
C TYR A 58 19.27 -12.44 10.13
N GLU A 59 18.27 -12.09 10.95
CA GLU A 59 18.42 -11.83 12.39
C GLU A 59 19.01 -13.04 13.13
N ALA A 60 18.45 -14.24 12.90
CA ALA A 60 18.96 -15.47 13.50
C ALA A 60 20.41 -15.75 13.07
N SER A 61 20.74 -15.53 11.79
CA SER A 61 22.11 -15.67 11.29
C SER A 61 23.07 -14.68 11.95
N ALA A 62 22.65 -13.42 12.14
CA ALA A 62 23.45 -12.40 12.80
C ALA A 62 23.73 -12.74 14.27
N GLN A 63 22.74 -13.27 14.99
CA GLN A 63 22.90 -13.74 16.37
C GLN A 63 23.90 -14.90 16.48
N VAL A 64 23.86 -15.85 15.54
CA VAL A 64 24.85 -16.95 15.48
C VAL A 64 26.25 -16.40 15.19
N HIS A 65 26.38 -15.45 14.26
CA HIS A 65 27.67 -14.81 13.96
C HIS A 65 28.23 -14.05 15.16
N LEU A 66 27.39 -13.32 15.91
CA LEU A 66 27.79 -12.64 17.15
C LEU A 66 28.28 -13.65 18.20
N LEU A 67 27.57 -14.77 18.36
CA LEU A 67 27.95 -15.81 19.31
C LEU A 67 29.30 -16.45 18.95
N GLN A 68 29.52 -16.73 17.66
CA GLN A 68 30.75 -17.36 17.17
C GLN A 68 31.94 -16.40 17.17
N GLY A 69 31.73 -15.14 16.78
CA GLY A 69 32.81 -14.16 16.62
C GLY A 69 33.15 -13.37 17.88
N SER A 70 32.17 -13.12 18.75
CA SER A 70 32.32 -12.22 19.91
C SER A 70 31.84 -12.85 21.23
N GLY A 71 31.38 -14.10 21.20
CA GLY A 71 31.02 -14.88 22.38
C GLY A 71 29.66 -14.50 22.99
N ARG A 72 29.36 -15.13 24.13
CA ARG A 72 28.06 -15.03 24.80
C ARG A 72 27.74 -13.61 25.29
N ALA A 73 28.72 -12.92 25.85
CA ALA A 73 28.54 -11.57 26.40
C ALA A 73 28.10 -10.54 25.33
N ALA A 74 28.62 -10.66 24.10
CA ALA A 74 28.22 -9.80 22.99
C ALA A 74 26.77 -10.05 22.54
N LEU A 75 26.37 -11.32 22.49
CA LEU A 75 24.99 -11.70 22.20
C LEU A 75 24.03 -11.17 23.28
N ASP A 76 24.40 -11.31 24.55
CA ASP A 76 23.56 -10.85 25.67
C ASP A 76 23.42 -9.32 25.67
N ALA A 77 24.50 -8.58 25.36
CA ALA A 77 24.45 -7.13 25.20
C ALA A 77 23.52 -6.70 24.05
N TYR A 78 23.59 -7.41 22.91
CA TYR A 78 22.69 -7.19 21.78
C TYR A 78 21.23 -7.44 22.16
N LEU A 79 20.92 -8.57 22.79
CA LEU A 79 19.56 -8.91 23.21
C LEU A 79 19.02 -7.91 24.26
N ALA A 80 19.87 -7.44 25.18
CA ALA A 80 19.52 -6.38 26.11
C ALA A 80 19.12 -5.09 25.38
N GLN A 81 19.87 -4.69 24.34
CA GLN A 81 19.55 -3.52 23.52
C GLN A 81 18.22 -3.68 22.76
N VAL A 82 17.96 -4.86 22.20
CA VAL A 82 16.68 -5.18 21.54
C VAL A 82 15.53 -5.12 22.55
N SER A 83 15.73 -5.69 23.75
CA SER A 83 14.71 -5.68 24.82
C SER A 83 14.41 -4.27 25.34
N ALA A 84 15.38 -3.36 25.30
CA ALA A 84 15.18 -1.96 25.65
C ALA A 84 14.40 -1.18 24.58
N HIS A 85 14.44 -1.63 23.32
CA HIS A 85 13.72 -1.03 22.18
C HIS A 85 12.39 -1.74 21.89
N GLN A 86 11.60 -2.00 22.94
CA GLN A 86 10.24 -2.54 22.82
C GLN A 86 9.28 -1.47 22.30
N LEU A 87 9.18 -1.36 20.98
CA LEU A 87 8.25 -0.47 20.31
C LEU A 87 6.89 -1.14 20.14
N SER A 88 5.82 -0.35 20.22
CA SER A 88 4.50 -0.81 19.76
C SER A 88 4.56 -1.11 18.26
N PHE A 89 3.71 -2.02 17.77
CA PHE A 89 3.72 -2.42 16.36
C PHE A 89 3.58 -1.22 15.39
N GLY A 90 2.74 -0.24 15.74
CA GLY A 90 2.59 0.98 14.94
C GLY A 90 3.86 1.86 14.95
N ALA A 91 4.50 2.02 16.10
CA ALA A 91 5.75 2.77 16.20
C ALA A 91 6.88 2.07 15.44
N PHE A 92 6.95 0.74 15.52
CA PHE A 92 7.90 -0.07 14.77
C PHE A 92 7.73 0.09 13.25
N LEU A 93 6.50 0.07 12.74
CA LEU A 93 6.24 0.34 11.32
C LEU A 93 6.76 1.72 10.89
N VAL A 94 6.54 2.76 11.69
CA VAL A 94 7.04 4.11 11.37
C VAL A 94 8.57 4.16 11.41
N GLU A 95 9.20 3.55 12.41
CA GLU A 95 10.66 3.54 12.53
C GLU A 95 11.34 2.79 11.39
N SER A 96 10.70 1.74 10.87
CA SER A 96 11.22 0.95 9.74
C SER A 96 11.37 1.73 8.44
N VAL A 97 10.51 2.73 8.20
CA VAL A 97 10.56 3.58 7.00
C VAL A 97 11.28 4.91 7.23
N THR A 98 11.51 5.30 8.49
CA THR A 98 12.23 6.52 8.85
C THR A 98 13.71 6.28 9.14
N GLY A 99 14.18 5.03 9.07
CA GLY A 99 15.58 4.66 9.27
C GLY A 99 16.03 4.72 10.73
N ARG A 100 15.09 4.68 11.69
CA ARG A 100 15.37 4.75 13.13
C ARG A 100 15.40 3.38 13.82
N CYS A 101 15.26 2.31 13.05
CA CYS A 101 15.32 0.96 13.59
C CYS A 101 16.66 0.66 14.28
N TYR A 102 16.57 -0.08 15.39
CA TYR A 102 17.72 -0.57 16.16
C TYR A 102 18.64 -1.52 15.36
N ALA A 103 18.10 -2.18 14.32
CA ALA A 103 18.85 -3.12 13.48
C ALA A 103 18.34 -3.11 12.02
N ILE A 104 19.22 -3.53 11.10
CA ILE A 104 18.89 -3.66 9.67
C ILE A 104 17.81 -4.73 9.44
N SER A 105 17.88 -5.85 10.18
CA SER A 105 16.86 -6.90 10.19
C SER A 105 15.48 -6.35 10.54
N ALA A 106 15.41 -5.50 11.56
CA ALA A 106 14.20 -4.86 12.04
C ALA A 106 13.59 -3.94 10.96
N ALA A 107 14.42 -3.20 10.23
CA ALA A 107 13.97 -2.39 9.09
C ALA A 107 13.39 -3.28 7.96
N VAL A 108 14.07 -4.38 7.61
CA VAL A 108 13.60 -5.32 6.57
C VAL A 108 12.28 -5.98 6.98
N GLN A 109 12.16 -6.44 8.22
CA GLN A 109 10.91 -6.99 8.75
C GLN A 109 9.79 -5.93 8.71
N GLY A 110 10.07 -4.69 9.12
CA GLY A 110 9.11 -3.60 9.08
C GLY A 110 8.61 -3.27 7.67
N LEU A 111 9.47 -3.29 6.65
CA LEU A 111 9.07 -3.18 5.24
C LEU A 111 8.13 -4.32 4.81
N GLY A 112 8.44 -5.55 5.21
CA GLY A 112 7.56 -6.70 4.96
C GLY A 112 6.20 -6.54 5.62
N PHE A 113 6.16 -6.07 6.88
CA PHE A 113 4.91 -5.78 7.58
C PHE A 113 4.12 -4.63 6.96
N TRP A 114 4.78 -3.60 6.40
CA TRP A 114 4.11 -2.56 5.63
C TRP A 114 3.39 -3.12 4.40
N MET A 115 3.98 -4.09 3.71
CA MET A 115 3.33 -4.74 2.57
C MET A 115 2.08 -5.52 3.00
N VAL A 116 2.15 -6.23 4.13
CA VAL A 116 1.05 -7.07 4.64
C VAL A 116 -0.08 -6.24 5.25
N PHE A 117 0.25 -5.26 6.10
CA PHE A 117 -0.74 -4.56 6.93
C PHE A 117 -1.04 -3.13 6.48
N GLY A 118 -0.19 -2.53 5.65
CA GLY A 118 -0.45 -1.22 5.04
C GLY A 118 -0.92 -1.34 3.60
N ILE A 119 -0.06 -1.87 2.73
CA ILE A 119 -0.27 -1.82 1.28
C ILE A 119 -1.36 -2.79 0.83
N ALA A 120 -1.33 -4.06 1.26
CA ALA A 120 -2.33 -5.04 0.84
C ALA A 120 -3.78 -4.63 1.22
N PRO A 121 -4.07 -4.11 2.43
CA PRO A 121 -5.39 -3.58 2.75
C PRO A 121 -5.79 -2.36 1.92
N VAL A 122 -4.84 -1.47 1.60
CA VAL A 122 -5.09 -0.32 0.71
C VAL A 122 -5.45 -0.81 -0.70
N VAL A 123 -4.71 -1.76 -1.25
CA VAL A 123 -5.00 -2.37 -2.56
C VAL A 123 -6.38 -3.04 -2.55
N ALA A 124 -6.69 -3.80 -1.49
CA ALA A 124 -8.00 -4.43 -1.34
C ALA A 124 -9.13 -3.40 -1.31
N SER A 125 -8.96 -2.34 -0.52
CA SER A 125 -9.93 -1.24 -0.38
C SER A 125 -10.16 -0.53 -1.71
N LEU A 126 -9.12 -0.24 -2.47
CA LEU A 126 -9.23 0.39 -3.79
C LEU A 126 -10.01 -0.47 -4.80
N VAL A 127 -9.76 -1.78 -4.83
CA VAL A 127 -10.50 -2.71 -5.69
C VAL A 127 -11.96 -2.81 -5.26
N LEU A 128 -12.24 -2.87 -3.96
CA LEU A 128 -13.60 -2.93 -3.43
C LEU A 128 -14.39 -1.64 -3.72
N LEU A 129 -13.76 -0.47 -3.51
CA LEU A 129 -14.34 0.83 -3.85
C LEU A 129 -14.61 0.93 -5.35
N ALA A 130 -13.67 0.52 -6.21
CA ALA A 130 -13.88 0.51 -7.65
C ALA A 130 -15.06 -0.39 -8.06
N ARG A 131 -15.20 -1.56 -7.44
CA ARG A 131 -16.34 -2.47 -7.67
C ARG A 131 -17.66 -1.86 -7.18
N PHE A 132 -17.63 -1.14 -6.05
CA PHE A 132 -18.79 -0.45 -5.52
C PHE A 132 -19.30 0.63 -6.47
N GLU A 133 -18.41 1.49 -6.97
CA GLU A 133 -18.73 2.54 -7.94
C GLU A 133 -19.33 1.99 -9.24
N VAL A 134 -18.75 0.90 -9.78
CA VAL A 134 -19.28 0.24 -10.98
C VAL A 134 -20.69 -0.30 -10.74
N ARG A 135 -20.95 -0.92 -9.58
CA ARG A 135 -22.30 -1.42 -9.22
C ARG A 135 -23.31 -0.30 -9.06
N MET A 136 -22.93 0.82 -8.45
CA MET A 136 -23.80 1.98 -8.25
C MET A 136 -24.19 2.63 -9.59
N THR A 137 -23.22 2.77 -10.50
CA THR A 137 -23.44 3.31 -11.85
C THR A 137 -24.39 2.41 -12.66
N GLN A 138 -24.25 1.08 -12.56
CA GLN A 138 -25.19 0.18 -13.25
C GLN A 138 -26.61 0.28 -12.71
N ARG A 139 -26.76 0.45 -11.39
CA ARG A 139 -28.07 0.60 -10.74
C ARG A 139 -28.78 1.91 -11.14
N SER A 140 -28.05 3.02 -11.25
CA SER A 140 -28.65 4.29 -11.66
C SER A 140 -29.14 4.25 -13.11
N VAL A 141 -28.37 3.66 -14.02
CA VAL A 141 -28.77 3.46 -15.42
C VAL A 141 -30.00 2.55 -15.51
N ALA A 142 -30.03 1.44 -14.78
CA ALA A 142 -31.19 0.53 -14.79
C ALA A 142 -32.47 1.20 -14.27
N LYS A 143 -32.37 2.12 -13.30
CA LYS A 143 -33.51 2.92 -12.84
C LYS A 143 -33.97 3.92 -13.90
N ALA A 144 -33.04 4.59 -14.59
CA ALA A 144 -33.36 5.57 -15.63
C ALA A 144 -34.02 4.96 -16.87
N VAL A 145 -33.73 3.70 -17.21
CA VAL A 145 -34.38 2.99 -18.33
C VAL A 145 -35.80 2.51 -17.98
N ARG A 146 -36.11 2.38 -16.68
CA ARG A 146 -37.43 1.93 -16.19
C ARG A 146 -38.40 3.08 -15.87
N ALA A 147 -37.91 4.32 -15.86
CA ALA A 147 -38.71 5.53 -15.66
C ALA A 147 -39.13 6.10 -17.02
#